data_AF-A0A8S1EQ35-F1
#
_entry.id   AF-A0A8S1EQ35-F1
#
_cell.length_a   1.000
_cell.length_b   1.000
_cell.length_c   1.000
_cell.angle_alpha   90.00
_cell.angle_beta   90.00
_cell.angle_gamma   90.00
#
_symmetry.space_group_name_H-M   'P 1'
#
loop_
_entity.id
_entity.type
_entity.pdbx_description
1 polymer ?
#
loop_
_entity_poly.entity_id
_entity_poly.type
_entity_poly.pdbx_seq_one_letter_code
_entity_poly.pdbx_strand_id
1 'polypeptide(L)'
;MRRRILLLLIVVAAHQCFDADFVAPARREKRYVVRAKRWHKSRFTWKLLPDNLDDADIFIVRNTLHRAFNEWQTVSSAEFEETAGTPDITIAFRKGEHHDGYPFDGEDGVVAHAFYPRDGRLHFDADEKWSLNSDEGVNLFQTAVHEIGHLLGLEHSMDVRAAMYAAKRPYDPGFTLGDDDVRAIRALFPMMEEVATSTPSTTTISTTTIEFTDEEKDDPFESSSPKSRRTSVDSFFPFPLPSIEYFQKRPDWFVL
;
A
#
# COMPACT_ATOMS: atom_id res chain seq x y z
N MET A 1 24.84 -40.42 -11.11
CA MET A 1 24.23 -39.80 -9.91
C MET A 1 23.55 -38.51 -10.32
N ARG A 2 22.22 -38.52 -10.51
CA ARG A 2 21.45 -37.30 -10.79
C ARG A 2 21.03 -36.69 -9.46
N ARG A 3 21.67 -35.58 -9.08
CA ARG A 3 21.21 -34.75 -7.95
C ARG A 3 19.88 -34.15 -8.36
N ARG A 4 18.80 -34.64 -7.76
CA ARG A 4 17.48 -34.01 -7.83
C ARG A 4 17.60 -32.69 -7.09
N ILE A 5 17.59 -31.59 -7.83
CA ILE A 5 17.34 -30.26 -7.30
C ILE A 5 15.91 -30.32 -6.77
N LEU A 6 15.80 -30.44 -5.45
CA LEU A 6 14.55 -30.30 -4.74
C LEU A 6 14.17 -28.82 -4.88
N LEU A 7 13.41 -28.49 -5.93
CA LEU A 7 12.58 -27.29 -5.93
C LEU A 7 11.64 -27.45 -4.73
N LEU A 8 12.05 -26.91 -3.58
CA LEU A 8 11.14 -26.64 -2.48
C LEU A 8 10.11 -25.65 -3.03
N LEU A 9 8.98 -26.19 -3.46
CA LEU A 9 7.72 -25.47 -3.42
C LEU A 9 7.40 -25.25 -1.94
N ILE A 10 8.04 -24.26 -1.32
CA ILE A 10 7.56 -23.75 -0.04
C ILE A 10 6.28 -23.01 -0.39
N VAL A 11 5.15 -23.65 -0.11
CA VAL A 11 3.86 -22.97 -0.02
C VAL A 11 3.96 -22.11 1.24
N VAL A 12 4.59 -20.94 1.14
CA VAL A 12 4.80 -20.06 2.28
C VAL A 12 3.50 -19.31 2.58
N ALA A 13 3.03 -19.41 3.81
CA ALA A 13 1.89 -18.67 4.33
C ALA A 13 2.29 -17.23 4.70
N ALA A 14 3.57 -17.01 5.02
CA ALA A 14 4.21 -15.71 5.27
C ALA A 14 5.10 -15.32 4.09
N HIS A 15 5.21 -14.04 3.76
CA HIS A 15 6.27 -13.55 2.87
C HIS A 15 7.31 -12.82 3.72
N GLN A 16 8.55 -13.31 3.68
CA GLN A 16 9.69 -12.61 4.26
C GLN A 16 10.13 -11.56 3.24
N CYS A 17 10.08 -10.30 3.65
CA CYS A 17 10.39 -9.17 2.79
C CYS A 17 11.75 -8.59 3.17
N PHE A 18 12.40 -7.95 2.19
CA PHE A 18 13.66 -7.23 2.40
C PHE A 18 14.90 -8.10 2.68
N ASP A 19 14.90 -9.35 2.21
CA ASP A 19 16.09 -10.21 2.18
C ASP A 19 17.19 -9.61 1.28
N ALA A 20 18.41 -9.49 1.83
CA ALA A 20 19.58 -8.95 1.15
C ALA A 20 20.00 -9.77 -0.09
N ASP A 21 19.61 -11.05 -0.17
CA ASP A 21 19.94 -11.96 -1.28
C ASP A 21 18.84 -12.03 -2.36
N PHE A 22 17.93 -11.05 -2.42
CA PHE A 22 16.87 -11.03 -3.44
C PHE A 22 17.44 -10.95 -4.87
N VAL A 23 17.28 -12.05 -5.64
CA VAL A 23 17.60 -12.10 -7.07
C VAL A 23 16.31 -12.02 -7.90
N ALA A 24 16.15 -10.94 -8.66
CA ALA A 24 15.02 -10.77 -9.58
C ALA A 24 14.99 -11.90 -10.63
N PRO A 25 13.84 -12.56 -10.89
CA PRO A 25 13.77 -13.67 -11.84
C PRO A 25 14.06 -13.20 -13.28
N ALA A 26 14.86 -13.99 -14.00
CA ALA A 26 15.37 -13.67 -15.35
C ALA A 26 14.32 -13.69 -16.48
N ARG A 27 13.06 -13.99 -16.18
CA ARG A 27 11.98 -14.11 -17.16
C ARG A 27 10.89 -13.08 -16.85
N ARG A 28 10.43 -12.38 -17.88
CA ARG A 28 9.28 -11.45 -17.80
C ARG A 28 8.01 -12.24 -17.48
N GLU A 29 7.76 -12.46 -16.19
CA GLU A 29 6.45 -12.81 -15.68
C GLU A 29 5.62 -11.53 -15.52
N LYS A 30 4.32 -11.68 -15.28
CA LYS A 30 3.34 -10.58 -15.33
C LYS A 30 3.81 -9.38 -14.50
N ARG A 31 3.48 -8.16 -14.95
CA ARG A 31 3.86 -6.89 -14.29
C ARG A 31 3.54 -6.87 -12.78
N TYR A 32 2.51 -7.61 -12.37
CA TYR A 32 2.17 -7.92 -10.99
C TYR A 32 1.46 -9.28 -10.97
N VAL A 33 1.51 -9.99 -9.84
CA VAL A 33 0.80 -11.25 -9.62
C VAL A 33 -0.17 -11.04 -8.46
N VAL A 34 -1.43 -11.41 -8.68
CA VAL A 34 -2.49 -11.38 -7.66
C VAL A 34 -2.82 -12.81 -7.30
N ARG A 35 -2.76 -13.19 -6.02
CA ARG A 35 -3.08 -14.56 -5.60
C ARG A 35 -4.59 -14.84 -5.67
N ALA A 36 -4.92 -16.11 -5.90
CA ALA A 36 -6.30 -16.60 -5.96
C ALA A 36 -7.05 -16.58 -4.60
N LYS A 37 -6.33 -16.58 -3.46
CA LYS A 37 -6.91 -16.45 -2.11
C LYS A 37 -6.91 -14.97 -1.72
N ARG A 38 -8.09 -14.36 -1.77
CA ARG A 38 -8.32 -12.93 -1.49
C ARG A 38 -9.36 -12.74 -0.38
N TRP A 39 -9.40 -11.56 0.20
CA TRP A 39 -10.54 -11.11 1.00
C TRP A 39 -11.81 -11.05 0.14
N HIS A 40 -12.96 -11.39 0.74
CA HIS A 40 -14.29 -11.27 0.11
C HIS A 40 -15.06 -10.03 0.56
N LYS A 41 -14.40 -9.18 1.35
CA LYS A 41 -14.91 -7.94 1.90
C LYS A 41 -13.87 -6.84 1.66
N SER A 42 -14.31 -5.61 1.74
CA SER A 42 -13.44 -4.44 1.56
C SER A 42 -13.22 -3.65 2.86
N ARG A 43 -13.97 -3.96 3.93
CA ARG A 43 -13.77 -3.34 5.26
C ARG A 43 -13.06 -4.31 6.20
N PHE A 44 -11.98 -3.84 6.78
CA PHE A 44 -11.08 -4.60 7.65
C PHE A 44 -10.96 -3.91 9.00
N THR A 45 -11.00 -4.70 10.07
CA THR A 45 -10.61 -4.21 11.39
C THR A 45 -9.17 -4.60 11.69
N TRP A 46 -8.42 -3.73 12.36
CA TRP A 46 -7.05 -4.02 12.74
C TRP A 46 -6.77 -3.69 14.20
N LYS A 47 -5.71 -4.29 14.75
CA LYS A 47 -5.27 -4.05 16.13
C LYS A 47 -3.75 -4.15 16.24
N LEU A 48 -3.14 -3.16 16.87
CA LEU A 48 -1.74 -3.23 17.31
C LEU A 48 -1.67 -3.98 18.64
N LEU A 49 -0.85 -5.03 18.68
CA LEU A 49 -0.44 -5.68 19.92
C LEU A 49 0.80 -4.96 20.46
N PRO A 50 0.77 -4.48 21.71
CA PRO A 50 1.84 -3.64 22.26
C PRO A 50 3.07 -4.43 22.74
N ASP A 51 3.08 -5.76 22.63
CA ASP A 51 4.24 -6.53 23.07
C ASP A 51 5.51 -6.11 22.30
N ASN A 52 6.63 -6.00 23.01
CA ASN A 52 7.92 -5.52 22.49
C ASN A 52 7.91 -4.07 21.98
N LEU A 53 6.95 -3.25 22.42
CA LEU A 53 6.94 -1.81 22.23
C LEU A 53 6.95 -1.10 23.58
N ASP A 54 7.69 0.00 23.66
CA ASP A 54 7.63 0.89 24.81
C ASP A 54 6.37 1.77 24.76
N ASP A 55 5.86 2.16 25.92
CA ASP A 55 4.66 3.01 26.04
C ASP A 55 4.78 4.32 25.23
N ALA A 56 6.00 4.85 25.13
CA ALA A 56 6.30 6.05 24.35
C ALA A 56 6.14 5.82 22.83
N ASP A 57 6.46 4.62 22.35
CA ASP A 57 6.47 4.28 20.92
C ASP A 57 5.11 3.86 20.41
N ILE A 58 4.27 3.27 21.27
CA ILE A 58 2.93 2.79 20.90
C ILE A 58 2.12 3.88 20.17
N PHE A 59 2.17 5.13 20.63
CA PHE A 59 1.45 6.22 19.95
C PHE A 59 2.02 6.53 18.56
N ILE A 60 3.35 6.52 18.43
CA ILE A 60 4.06 6.83 17.18
C ILE A 60 3.82 5.71 16.16
N VAL A 61 3.99 4.45 16.58
CA VAL A 61 3.74 3.26 15.77
C VAL A 61 2.28 3.22 15.32
N ARG A 62 1.33 3.37 16.24
CA ARG A 62 -0.11 3.38 15.91
C ARG A 62 -0.46 4.43 14.85
N ASN A 63 0.02 5.67 15.01
CA ASN A 63 -0.21 6.73 14.02
C ASN A 63 0.45 6.44 12.68
N THR A 64 1.64 5.83 12.69
CA THR A 64 2.35 5.40 11.47
C THR A 64 1.55 4.34 10.72
N LEU A 65 0.98 3.37 11.44
CA LEU A 65 0.13 2.33 10.86
C LEU A 65 -1.16 2.91 10.27
N HIS A 66 -1.83 3.84 10.97
CA HIS A 66 -3.00 4.55 10.41
C HIS A 66 -2.65 5.25 9.09
N ARG A 67 -1.50 5.92 9.02
CA ARG A 67 -1.02 6.53 7.77
C ARG A 67 -0.77 5.49 6.68
N ALA A 68 -0.10 4.38 7.01
CA ALA A 68 0.21 3.33 6.05
C ALA A 68 -1.06 2.65 5.49
N PHE A 69 -2.07 2.40 6.33
CA PHE A 69 -3.38 1.94 5.88
C PHE A 69 -4.04 2.97 4.96
N ASN A 70 -3.97 4.26 5.31
CA ASN A 70 -4.58 5.33 4.52
C ASN A 70 -4.01 5.44 3.10
N GLU A 71 -2.72 5.17 2.88
CA GLU A 71 -2.14 5.10 1.53
C GLU A 71 -2.95 4.16 0.62
N TRP A 72 -3.34 2.99 1.12
CA TRP A 72 -4.14 2.02 0.37
C TRP A 72 -5.63 2.40 0.29
N GLN A 73 -6.20 3.00 1.34
CA GLN A 73 -7.62 3.43 1.33
C GLN A 73 -7.87 4.54 0.31
N THR A 74 -6.94 5.49 0.18
CA THR A 74 -7.14 6.66 -0.69
C THR A 74 -7.20 6.32 -2.18
N VAL A 75 -6.71 5.14 -2.58
CA VAL A 75 -6.64 4.71 -3.99
C VAL A 75 -7.51 3.50 -4.32
N SER A 76 -8.24 2.94 -3.35
CA SER A 76 -9.06 1.73 -3.50
C SER A 76 -10.39 1.83 -2.75
N SER A 77 -11.23 0.79 -2.82
CA SER A 77 -12.42 0.68 -1.95
C SER A 77 -12.11 0.01 -0.60
N ALA A 78 -10.85 -0.26 -0.27
CA ALA A 78 -10.50 -0.86 1.01
C ALA A 78 -10.70 0.16 2.14
N GLU A 79 -11.25 -0.29 3.26
CA GLU A 79 -11.46 0.49 4.47
C GLU A 79 -10.79 -0.21 5.65
N PHE A 80 -10.07 0.55 6.48
CA PHE A 80 -9.45 0.02 7.70
C PHE A 80 -9.93 0.80 8.92
N GLU A 81 -10.22 0.06 9.99
CA GLU A 81 -10.67 0.61 11.26
C GLU A 81 -9.94 -0.08 12.42
N GLU A 82 -9.35 0.70 13.32
CA GLU A 82 -8.73 0.14 14.52
C GLU A 82 -9.84 -0.33 15.48
N THR A 83 -9.68 -1.53 16.06
CA THR A 83 -10.68 -2.10 16.98
C THR A 83 -10.07 -2.55 18.31
N ALA A 84 -10.83 -2.38 19.38
CA ALA A 84 -10.53 -3.01 20.67
C ALA A 84 -10.90 -4.51 20.70
N GLY A 85 -11.82 -4.93 19.83
CA GLY A 85 -12.37 -6.29 19.75
C GLY A 85 -11.46 -7.29 19.03
N THR A 86 -12.08 -8.30 18.39
CA THR A 86 -11.37 -9.27 17.55
C THR A 86 -11.11 -8.64 16.17
N PRO A 87 -9.84 -8.44 15.79
CA PRO A 87 -9.51 -7.82 14.51
C PRO A 87 -9.48 -8.84 13.36
N ASP A 88 -9.59 -8.36 12.13
CA ASP A 88 -9.21 -9.13 10.93
C ASP A 88 -7.70 -9.15 10.74
N ILE A 89 -7.04 -8.04 11.08
CA ILE A 89 -5.61 -7.83 10.92
C ILE A 89 -4.96 -7.60 12.28
N THR A 90 -3.97 -8.39 12.62
CA THR A 90 -3.19 -8.23 13.86
C THR A 90 -1.77 -7.79 13.50
N ILE A 91 -1.34 -6.68 14.07
CA ILE A 91 0.01 -6.14 13.87
C ILE A 91 0.78 -6.28 15.17
N ALA A 92 1.99 -6.81 15.10
CA ALA A 92 2.79 -7.03 16.30
C ALA A 92 4.29 -6.91 16.03
N PHE A 93 5.05 -6.59 17.07
CA PHE A 93 6.51 -6.62 17.06
C PHE A 93 6.97 -7.91 17.74
N ARG A 94 7.84 -8.69 17.10
CA ARG A 94 8.30 -10.01 17.57
C ARG A 94 9.81 -10.12 17.45
N LYS A 95 10.42 -11.00 18.23
CA LYS A 95 11.86 -11.29 18.20
C LYS A 95 12.07 -12.77 17.99
N GLY A 96 13.07 -13.14 17.20
CA GLY A 96 13.47 -14.55 17.01
C GLY A 96 12.30 -15.48 16.72
N GLU A 97 12.32 -16.68 17.31
CA GLU A 97 11.21 -17.65 17.23
C GLU A 97 9.99 -17.16 18.01
N HIS A 98 8.85 -17.06 17.31
CA HIS A 98 7.60 -16.54 17.86
C HIS A 98 6.36 -17.36 17.48
N HIS A 99 6.55 -18.67 17.27
CA HIS A 99 5.51 -19.70 17.16
C HIS A 99 4.63 -19.63 15.90
N ASP A 100 5.11 -18.99 14.84
CA ASP A 100 4.45 -18.99 13.53
C ASP A 100 5.24 -19.73 12.45
N GLY A 101 6.41 -20.27 12.80
CA GLY A 101 7.31 -21.02 11.91
C GLY A 101 8.23 -20.16 11.06
N TYR A 102 8.25 -18.84 11.28
CA TYR A 102 9.09 -17.87 10.57
C TYR A 102 9.86 -17.03 11.60
N PRO A 103 10.91 -17.59 12.24
CA PRO A 103 11.68 -16.83 13.20
C PRO A 103 12.36 -15.63 12.52
N PHE A 104 12.42 -14.51 13.22
CA PHE A 104 13.26 -13.38 12.83
C PHE A 104 14.74 -13.66 13.11
N ASP A 105 15.62 -12.98 12.39
CA ASP A 105 17.08 -13.17 12.41
C ASP A 105 17.85 -12.11 13.21
N GLY A 106 17.17 -11.07 13.70
CA GLY A 106 17.77 -10.02 14.53
C GLY A 106 18.04 -8.74 13.73
N GLU A 107 19.03 -7.95 14.14
CA GLU A 107 19.41 -6.77 13.36
C GLU A 107 19.89 -7.15 11.95
N ASP A 108 19.33 -6.47 10.95
CA ASP A 108 19.55 -6.68 9.53
C ASP A 108 19.04 -8.04 9.01
N GLY A 109 18.52 -8.05 7.79
CA GLY A 109 17.94 -9.24 7.18
C GLY A 109 16.43 -9.10 7.01
N VAL A 110 15.66 -10.02 7.60
CA VAL A 110 14.19 -10.04 7.46
C VAL A 110 13.56 -9.07 8.45
N VAL A 111 13.24 -7.87 7.97
CA VAL A 111 12.70 -6.81 8.84
C VAL A 111 11.23 -7.00 9.21
N ALA A 112 10.47 -7.73 8.38
CA ALA A 112 9.05 -7.95 8.57
C ALA A 112 8.54 -9.14 7.74
N HIS A 113 7.40 -9.67 8.16
CA HIS A 113 6.58 -10.55 7.31
C HIS A 113 5.09 -10.31 7.50
N ALA A 114 4.34 -10.57 6.43
CA ALA A 114 2.88 -10.60 6.45
C ALA A 114 2.35 -11.97 6.04
N PHE A 115 1.32 -12.42 6.75
CA PHE A 115 0.56 -13.61 6.40
C PHE A 115 -0.60 -13.24 5.50
N TYR A 116 -0.71 -13.94 4.37
CA TYR A 116 -1.68 -13.65 3.33
C TYR A 116 -3.11 -13.46 3.83
N PRO A 117 -3.92 -12.66 3.09
CA PRO A 117 -5.20 -12.09 3.50
C PRO A 117 -5.88 -12.75 4.68
N ARG A 118 -6.36 -13.99 4.53
CA ARG A 118 -7.25 -14.62 5.50
C ARG A 118 -6.61 -14.99 6.85
N ASP A 119 -5.29 -14.94 6.97
CA ASP A 119 -4.60 -15.08 8.26
C ASP A 119 -4.53 -13.72 8.98
N GLY A 120 -4.16 -12.66 8.24
CA GLY A 120 -4.25 -11.28 8.73
C GLY A 120 -3.16 -10.88 9.73
N ARG A 121 -2.18 -11.74 10.02
CA ARG A 121 -1.06 -11.36 10.89
C ARG A 121 0.03 -10.64 10.10
N LEU A 122 0.57 -9.57 10.69
CA LEU A 122 1.72 -8.84 10.22
C LEU A 122 2.67 -8.66 11.39
N HIS A 123 3.90 -9.14 11.24
CA HIS A 123 4.92 -9.02 12.26
C HIS A 123 6.08 -8.16 11.74
N PHE A 124 6.55 -7.27 12.61
CA PHE A 124 7.80 -6.54 12.45
C PHE A 124 8.85 -7.17 13.37
N ASP A 125 10.10 -7.23 12.93
CA ASP A 125 11.20 -7.61 13.80
C ASP A 125 11.45 -6.49 14.83
N ALA A 126 11.36 -6.82 16.10
CA ALA A 126 11.58 -5.88 17.20
C ALA A 126 13.07 -5.71 17.55
N ASP A 127 13.96 -6.45 16.91
CA ASP A 127 15.42 -6.24 16.99
C ASP A 127 15.92 -5.22 15.94
N GLU A 128 15.09 -4.83 14.97
CA GLU A 128 15.44 -3.83 13.96
C GLU A 128 15.46 -2.40 14.49
N LYS A 129 16.37 -1.58 13.93
CA LYS A 129 16.44 -0.15 14.22
C LYS A 129 15.40 0.61 13.41
N TRP A 130 14.17 0.70 13.92
CA TRP A 130 13.08 1.40 13.23
C TRP A 130 13.24 2.92 13.23
N SER A 131 12.99 3.54 12.06
CA SER A 131 12.98 4.98 11.88
C SER A 131 11.72 5.45 11.14
N LEU A 132 11.43 6.76 11.21
CA LEU A 132 10.31 7.37 10.47
C LEU A 132 10.74 8.39 9.43
N ASN A 133 11.76 9.19 9.73
CA ASN A 133 12.20 10.29 8.89
C ASN A 133 13.73 10.35 8.80
N SER A 134 14.40 9.19 8.73
CA SER A 134 15.85 9.09 8.71
C SER A 134 16.30 8.01 7.71
N ASP A 135 17.46 8.26 7.08
CA ASP A 135 18.20 7.27 6.29
C ASP A 135 18.93 6.25 7.19
N GLU A 136 19.00 6.52 8.49
CA GLU A 136 19.52 5.60 9.48
C GLU A 136 18.42 4.61 9.91
N GLY A 137 18.73 3.31 9.88
CA GLY A 137 17.82 2.24 10.25
C GLY A 137 16.84 1.82 9.13
N VAL A 138 15.72 1.21 9.54
CA VAL A 138 14.66 0.71 8.65
C VAL A 138 13.43 1.60 8.80
N ASN A 139 12.94 2.14 7.69
CA ASN A 139 11.78 3.03 7.76
C ASN A 139 10.47 2.26 8.00
N LEU A 140 9.84 2.46 9.16
CA LEU A 140 8.62 1.76 9.55
C LEU A 140 7.44 2.09 8.64
N PHE A 141 7.31 3.34 8.18
CA PHE A 141 6.20 3.74 7.32
C PHE A 141 6.28 3.03 5.95
N GLN A 142 7.43 3.08 5.28
CA GLN A 142 7.61 2.42 3.99
C GLN A 142 7.43 0.91 4.10
N THR A 143 7.97 0.30 5.16
CA THR A 143 7.85 -1.14 5.44
C THR A 143 6.40 -1.53 5.70
N ALA A 144 5.68 -0.77 6.55
CA ALA A 144 4.28 -1.02 6.82
C ALA A 144 3.41 -0.91 5.55
N VAL A 145 3.65 0.08 4.69
CA VAL A 145 2.92 0.20 3.42
C VAL A 145 3.14 -1.05 2.55
N HIS A 146 4.37 -1.53 2.45
CA HIS A 146 4.73 -2.75 1.72
C HIS A 146 3.99 -3.98 2.29
N GLU A 147 4.12 -4.25 3.59
CA GLU A 147 3.53 -5.42 4.22
C GLU A 147 1.99 -5.39 4.20
N ILE A 148 1.38 -4.20 4.31
CA ILE A 148 -0.08 -4.06 4.14
C ILE A 148 -0.51 -4.42 2.71
N GLY A 149 0.30 -4.14 1.70
CA GLY A 149 0.05 -4.62 0.34
C GLY A 149 -0.04 -6.14 0.26
N HIS A 150 0.85 -6.86 0.96
CA HIS A 150 0.76 -8.32 1.09
C HIS A 150 -0.50 -8.79 1.85
N LEU A 151 -0.87 -8.11 2.95
CA LEU A 151 -2.14 -8.38 3.65
C LEU A 151 -3.36 -8.19 2.75
N LEU A 152 -3.28 -7.28 1.78
CA LEU A 152 -4.35 -7.04 0.81
C LEU A 152 -4.35 -8.06 -0.35
N GLY A 153 -3.27 -8.83 -0.49
CA GLY A 153 -3.12 -9.89 -1.49
C GLY A 153 -2.28 -9.49 -2.71
N LEU A 154 -1.51 -8.40 -2.62
CA LEU A 154 -0.52 -8.03 -3.61
C LEU A 154 0.74 -8.89 -3.45
N GLU A 155 1.38 -9.21 -4.57
CA GLU A 155 2.73 -9.79 -4.59
C GLU A 155 3.76 -8.71 -4.96
N HIS A 156 5.03 -9.07 -4.89
CA HIS A 156 6.11 -8.15 -5.23
C HIS A 156 6.00 -7.62 -6.67
N SER A 157 6.30 -6.33 -6.84
CA SER A 157 6.47 -5.70 -8.16
C SER A 157 7.94 -5.77 -8.59
N MET A 158 8.16 -5.72 -9.90
CA MET A 158 9.49 -5.53 -10.48
C MET A 158 9.82 -4.05 -10.75
N ASP A 159 8.85 -3.13 -10.58
CA ASP A 159 9.11 -1.69 -10.68
C ASP A 159 9.78 -1.21 -9.40
N VAL A 160 11.03 -0.72 -9.51
CA VAL A 160 11.82 -0.20 -8.38
C VAL A 160 11.16 0.99 -7.68
N ARG A 161 10.18 1.63 -8.32
CA ARG A 161 9.41 2.75 -7.76
C ARG A 161 8.11 2.31 -7.08
N ALA A 162 7.70 1.06 -7.26
CA ALA A 162 6.46 0.55 -6.68
C ALA A 162 6.67 0.20 -5.20
N ALA A 163 5.76 0.57 -4.31
CA ALA A 163 5.80 0.22 -2.89
C ALA A 163 5.98 -1.30 -2.67
N MET A 164 5.47 -2.14 -3.58
CA MET A 164 5.64 -3.60 -3.54
C MET A 164 6.97 -4.14 -4.12
N TYR A 165 7.96 -3.32 -4.48
CA TYR A 165 9.28 -3.85 -4.87
C TYR A 165 9.94 -4.65 -3.74
N ALA A 166 10.48 -5.82 -4.06
CA ALA A 166 10.92 -6.81 -3.08
C ALA A 166 12.18 -6.46 -2.29
N ALA A 167 13.06 -5.61 -2.84
CA ALA A 167 14.36 -5.35 -2.22
C ALA A 167 14.32 -4.17 -1.23
N LYS A 168 15.24 -4.20 -0.25
CA LYS A 168 15.43 -3.12 0.73
C LYS A 168 15.63 -1.80 0.02
N ARG A 169 14.90 -0.78 0.48
CA ARG A 169 14.96 0.57 -0.06
C ARG A 169 15.52 1.55 0.96
N PRO A 170 16.28 2.55 0.49
CA PRO A 170 16.64 3.67 1.34
C PRO A 170 15.36 4.41 1.76
N TYR A 171 15.49 5.24 2.79
CA TYR A 171 14.42 6.16 3.15
C TYR A 171 14.16 7.14 1.99
N ASP A 172 12.90 7.28 1.60
CA ASP A 172 12.45 8.28 0.64
C ASP A 172 11.44 9.21 1.32
N PRO A 173 11.78 10.50 1.55
CA PRO A 173 10.84 11.47 2.10
C PRO A 173 9.65 11.77 1.16
N GLY A 174 9.77 11.43 -0.13
CA GLY A 174 8.72 11.51 -1.14
C GLY A 174 8.00 10.19 -1.42
N PHE A 175 8.15 9.19 -0.54
CA PHE A 175 7.56 7.86 -0.71
C PHE A 175 6.04 7.94 -0.93
N THR A 176 5.58 7.33 -2.01
CA THR A 176 4.17 7.24 -2.41
C THR A 176 3.91 5.92 -3.13
N LEU A 177 2.64 5.50 -3.22
CA LEU A 177 2.26 4.35 -4.05
C LEU A 177 2.54 4.64 -5.53
N GLY A 178 3.23 3.71 -6.20
CA GLY A 178 3.50 3.80 -7.63
C GLY A 178 2.30 3.38 -8.48
N ASP A 179 2.35 3.71 -9.77
CA ASP A 179 1.28 3.37 -10.73
C ASP A 179 1.00 1.85 -10.83
N ASP A 180 2.00 1.01 -10.54
CA ASP A 180 1.83 -0.44 -10.52
C ASP A 180 1.05 -0.90 -9.28
N ASP A 181 1.36 -0.35 -8.11
CA ASP A 181 0.63 -0.61 -6.86
C ASP A 181 -0.84 -0.19 -6.98
N VAL A 182 -1.10 1.03 -7.50
CA VAL A 182 -2.45 1.58 -7.67
C VAL A 182 -3.29 0.73 -8.63
N ARG A 183 -2.71 0.29 -9.74
CA ARG A 183 -3.43 -0.60 -10.69
C ARG A 183 -3.71 -1.97 -10.06
N ALA A 184 -2.76 -2.52 -9.33
CA ALA A 184 -2.90 -3.83 -8.71
C ALA A 184 -3.94 -3.82 -7.60
N ILE A 185 -3.94 -2.82 -6.72
CA ILE A 185 -4.91 -2.74 -5.63
C ILE A 185 -6.33 -2.48 -6.14
N ARG A 186 -6.50 -1.65 -7.18
CA ARG A 186 -7.83 -1.42 -7.79
C ARG A 186 -8.39 -2.64 -8.50
N ALA A 187 -7.55 -3.57 -8.95
CA ALA A 187 -8.01 -4.85 -9.48
C ALA A 187 -8.60 -5.77 -8.37
N LEU A 188 -8.16 -5.58 -7.12
CA LEU A 188 -8.64 -6.32 -5.94
C LEU A 188 -9.81 -5.65 -5.24
N PHE A 189 -9.71 -4.33 -5.07
CA PHE A 189 -10.65 -3.46 -4.38
C PHE A 189 -10.98 -2.26 -5.28
N PRO A 190 -11.81 -2.46 -6.32
CA PRO A 190 -12.17 -1.41 -7.25
C PRO A 190 -12.86 -0.29 -6.48
N MET A 191 -12.40 0.95 -6.65
CA MET A 191 -13.19 2.11 -6.23
C MET A 191 -14.57 1.99 -6.86
N MET A 192 -15.63 2.20 -6.07
CA MET A 192 -16.97 2.41 -6.64
C MET A 192 -16.90 3.70 -7.46
N GLU A 193 -16.53 3.59 -8.74
CA GLU A 193 -16.94 4.60 -9.71
C GLU A 193 -18.45 4.49 -9.84
N GLU A 194 -19.11 5.65 -9.77
CA GLU A 194 -20.43 5.94 -10.36
C GLU A 194 -20.82 4.85 -11.37
N VAL A 195 -21.88 4.10 -11.08
CA VAL A 195 -22.48 3.14 -12.01
C VAL A 195 -23.03 3.92 -13.21
N ALA A 196 -22.15 4.39 -14.09
CA ALA A 196 -22.48 4.87 -15.42
C ALA A 196 -22.81 3.65 -16.25
N THR A 197 -24.07 3.24 -16.15
CA THR A 197 -24.88 2.58 -17.17
C THR A 197 -24.20 2.45 -18.53
N SER A 198 -23.44 1.37 -18.74
CA SER A 198 -23.14 0.90 -20.09
C SER A 198 -24.37 0.15 -20.64
N THR A 199 -25.37 0.90 -21.07
CA THR A 199 -26.40 0.40 -22.00
C THR A 199 -26.00 0.86 -23.40
N PRO A 200 -25.88 -0.02 -24.42
CA PRO A 200 -25.59 0.42 -25.77
C PRO A 200 -26.84 1.09 -26.34
N SER A 201 -26.88 2.43 -26.38
CA SER A 201 -27.92 3.14 -27.11
C SER A 201 -27.58 3.15 -28.59
N THR A 202 -28.25 2.28 -29.34
CA THR A 202 -28.38 2.37 -30.80
C THR A 202 -29.10 3.66 -31.14
N THR A 203 -28.37 4.65 -31.68
CA THR A 203 -28.97 5.88 -32.21
C THR A 203 -29.47 5.64 -33.63
N THR A 204 -30.78 5.45 -33.77
CA THR A 204 -31.50 5.55 -35.03
C THR A 204 -31.54 7.03 -35.45
N ILE A 205 -30.88 7.36 -36.55
CA ILE A 205 -30.94 8.69 -37.17
C ILE A 205 -32.31 8.82 -37.87
N SER A 206 -33.16 9.73 -37.39
CA SER A 206 -34.33 10.20 -38.15
C SER A 206 -34.05 11.59 -38.70
N THR A 207 -34.02 11.67 -40.02
CA THR A 207 -33.84 12.87 -40.84
C THR A 207 -35.09 13.73 -40.77
N THR A 208 -34.95 15.00 -40.38
CA THR A 208 -35.97 16.04 -40.62
C THR A 208 -35.34 17.18 -41.40
N THR A 209 -35.80 17.30 -42.64
CA THR A 209 -35.53 18.38 -43.60
C THR A 209 -35.97 19.74 -43.05
N ILE A 210 -35.08 20.73 -43.08
CA ILE A 210 -35.44 22.15 -43.00
C ILE A 210 -34.69 22.87 -44.12
N GLU A 211 -35.45 23.34 -45.12
CA GLU A 211 -35.04 24.37 -46.07
C GLU A 211 -35.04 25.73 -45.36
N PHE A 212 -33.97 26.51 -45.47
CA PHE A 212 -34.05 27.97 -45.55
C PHE A 212 -32.74 28.57 -46.08
N THR A 213 -32.88 29.72 -46.73
CA THR A 213 -32.09 30.36 -47.78
C THR A 213 -30.81 31.10 -47.33
N ASP A 214 -29.96 31.33 -48.33
CA ASP A 214 -28.70 32.08 -48.32
C ASP A 214 -28.80 33.52 -47.79
N GLU A 215 -27.78 33.97 -47.03
CA GLU A 215 -27.07 35.25 -47.28
C GLU A 215 -25.77 35.38 -46.46
N GLU A 216 -24.79 36.02 -47.10
CA GLU A 216 -23.35 36.11 -46.82
C GLU A 216 -22.96 37.30 -45.92
N LYS A 217 -21.92 37.14 -45.07
CA LYS A 217 -20.79 38.09 -44.84
C LYS A 217 -19.85 37.75 -43.65
N ASP A 218 -18.58 37.57 -44.01
CA ASP A 218 -17.30 37.99 -43.42
C ASP A 218 -17.05 38.13 -41.89
N ASP A 219 -16.06 37.32 -41.43
CA ASP A 219 -14.90 37.60 -40.52
C ASP A 219 -15.08 37.97 -39.02
N PRO A 220 -14.03 37.87 -38.16
CA PRO A 220 -13.20 36.70 -37.83
C PRO A 220 -12.98 36.49 -36.29
N PHE A 221 -12.58 35.28 -35.93
CA PHE A 221 -11.73 34.84 -34.79
C PHE A 221 -11.54 35.75 -33.55
N GLU A 222 -12.04 35.31 -32.38
CA GLU A 222 -11.37 35.60 -31.09
C GLU A 222 -11.61 34.49 -30.05
N SER A 223 -10.51 34.06 -29.41
CA SER A 223 -10.43 32.94 -28.48
C SER A 223 -10.65 33.36 -27.02
N SER A 224 -11.35 32.55 -26.22
CA SER A 224 -11.12 32.54 -24.77
C SER A 224 -11.55 31.22 -24.11
N SER A 225 -10.58 30.49 -23.57
CA SER A 225 -10.75 29.30 -22.73
C SER A 225 -11.31 29.63 -21.34
N PRO A 226 -12.17 28.79 -20.73
CA PRO A 226 -12.50 28.92 -19.30
C PRO A 226 -11.54 28.11 -18.41
N LYS A 227 -11.02 28.78 -17.37
CA LYS A 227 -10.24 28.20 -16.27
C LYS A 227 -11.08 27.20 -15.46
N SER A 228 -10.63 25.95 -15.42
CA SER A 228 -11.15 24.92 -14.50
C SER A 228 -10.69 25.19 -13.06
N ARG A 229 -11.66 25.27 -12.16
CA ARG A 229 -11.51 25.49 -10.72
C ARG A 229 -11.34 24.12 -10.04
N ARG A 230 -10.14 23.84 -9.54
CA ARG A 230 -9.80 22.63 -8.77
C ARG A 230 -10.31 22.82 -7.32
N THR A 231 -11.33 22.08 -6.92
CA THR A 231 -11.75 21.99 -5.51
C THR A 231 -10.86 20.98 -4.80
N SER A 232 -10.13 21.41 -3.77
CA SER A 232 -9.37 20.52 -2.88
C SER A 232 -10.33 19.75 -1.99
N VAL A 233 -10.10 18.45 -1.87
CA VAL A 233 -10.76 17.60 -0.90
C VAL A 233 -9.86 17.64 0.33
N ASP A 234 -10.28 18.38 1.35
CA ASP A 234 -9.60 18.43 2.65
C ASP A 234 -9.71 17.06 3.32
N SER A 235 -8.55 16.48 3.60
CA SER A 235 -8.36 15.23 4.32
C SER A 235 -8.78 15.39 5.78
N PHE A 236 -9.94 14.84 6.14
CA PHE A 236 -10.40 14.75 7.52
C PHE A 236 -9.64 13.63 8.24
N PHE A 237 -8.54 13.99 8.91
CA PHE A 237 -7.81 13.09 9.81
C PHE A 237 -7.99 13.59 11.26
N PRO A 238 -8.49 12.76 12.19
CA PRO A 238 -8.85 13.21 13.54
C PRO A 238 -7.65 13.42 14.49
N PHE A 239 -6.42 13.19 14.04
CA PHE A 239 -5.22 13.35 14.86
C PHE A 239 -4.21 14.30 14.19
N PRO A 240 -3.90 15.47 14.78
CA PRO A 240 -2.81 16.28 14.29
C PRO A 240 -1.50 15.49 14.42
N LEU A 241 -0.69 15.51 13.36
CA LEU A 241 0.66 14.97 13.41
C LEU A 241 1.42 15.60 14.58
N PRO A 242 2.30 14.85 15.28
CA PRO A 242 3.35 15.48 16.06
C PRO A 242 4.13 16.41 15.13
N SER A 243 4.31 17.67 15.53
CA SER A 243 5.01 18.66 14.70
C SER A 243 6.45 18.23 14.45
N ILE A 244 7.09 18.76 13.40
CA ILE A 244 8.54 18.58 13.18
C ILE A 244 9.34 18.95 14.46
N GLU A 245 8.85 19.93 15.24
CA GLU A 245 9.45 20.31 16.52
C GLU A 245 9.36 19.24 17.62
N TYR A 246 8.34 18.36 17.59
CA TYR A 246 8.24 17.21 18.49
C TYR A 246 9.43 16.26 18.29
N PHE A 247 9.85 16.08 17.04
CA PHE A 247 10.99 15.23 16.66
C PHE A 247 12.35 15.92 16.84
N GLN A 248 12.42 17.25 16.70
CA GLN A 248 13.68 18.01 16.87
C GLN A 248 14.09 18.22 18.34
N LYS A 249 13.17 18.08 19.31
CA LYS A 249 13.46 18.28 20.74
C LYS A 249 13.97 17.01 21.46
N ARG A 250 14.20 15.92 20.73
CA ARG A 250 14.69 14.63 21.26
C ARG A 250 15.85 14.08 20.40
N PRO A 251 17.02 14.74 20.40
CA PRO A 251 18.21 14.27 19.66
C PRO A 251 18.74 12.90 20.14
N ASP A 252 18.21 12.41 21.25
CA ASP A 252 18.49 11.17 21.96
C ASP A 252 17.52 10.02 21.59
N TRP A 253 16.90 10.06 20.41
CA TRP A 253 16.16 8.92 19.87
C TRP A 253 17.15 7.78 19.51
N PHE A 254 17.42 6.91 20.48
CA PHE A 254 18.44 5.85 20.44
C PHE A 254 18.10 4.71 21.42
N VAL A 255 18.34 3.48 20.96
CA VAL A 255 18.48 2.20 21.71
C VAL A 255 17.18 1.58 22.28
N LEU A 256 16.67 0.59 21.54
CA LEU A 256 16.11 -0.64 22.12
C LEU A 256 17.11 -1.78 21.95
#